data_AF-A0A2I0QA45-F1
#
_entry.id   AF-A0A2I0QA45-F1
#
_cell.length_a   1.000
_cell.length_b   1.000
_cell.length_c   1.000
_cell.angle_alpha   90.00
_cell.angle_beta   90.00
_cell.angle_gamma   90.00
#
_symmetry.space_group_name_H-M   'P 1'
#
loop_
_entity.id
_entity.type
_entity.pdbx_description
1 polymer ?
#
loop_
_entity_poly.entity_id
_entity_poly.type
_entity_poly.pdbx_seq_one_letter_code
_entity_poly.pdbx_strand_id
1 'polypeptide(L)'
;MNTKALMVASAFFLGIIGMAMSFLPSEIAIYMGIDTNAISILFLQLFGSLFLGFGILNWMAKNNLIGGIYSRPLTIANLMHFGTGAIALFKLAIKIQTHFEIILALTLLYSIFALCFAYIFITNPSKINNPI
;
A
#
# COMPACT_ATOMS: atom_id res chain seq x y z
N MET A 1 11.12 4.38 15.33
CA MET A 1 10.48 3.31 14.52
C MET A 1 11.49 2.80 13.50
N ASN A 2 11.55 1.49 13.23
CA ASN A 2 12.41 0.94 12.17
C ASN A 2 11.75 1.19 10.80
N THR A 3 12.06 2.34 10.19
CA THR A 3 11.49 2.75 8.90
C THR A 3 11.90 1.82 7.77
N LYS A 4 13.11 1.24 7.81
CA LYS A 4 13.54 0.24 6.81
C LYS A 4 12.62 -0.97 6.78
N ALA A 5 12.27 -1.53 7.95
CA ALA A 5 11.35 -2.65 8.04
C ALA A 5 9.96 -2.31 7.48
N LEU A 6 9.44 -1.12 7.80
CA LEU A 6 8.17 -0.64 7.25
C LEU A 6 8.20 -0.52 5.72
N MET A 7 9.28 0.04 5.17
CA MET A 7 9.45 0.20 3.73
C MET A 7 9.57 -1.16 3.02
N VAL A 8 10.28 -2.12 3.61
CA VAL A 8 10.36 -3.49 3.07
C VAL A 8 9.00 -4.20 3.12
N ALA A 9 8.31 -4.13 4.25
CA ALA A 9 7.01 -4.78 4.42
C ALA A 9 5.97 -4.22 3.44
N SER A 10 5.87 -2.89 3.34
CA SER A 10 4.97 -2.24 2.39
C SER A 10 5.36 -2.50 0.93
N ALA A 11 6.66 -2.58 0.62
CA ALA A 11 7.14 -2.93 -0.72
C ALA A 11 6.70 -4.33 -1.16
N PHE A 12 6.88 -5.34 -0.30
CA PHE A 12 6.45 -6.70 -0.59
C PHE A 12 4.93 -6.80 -0.69
N PHE A 13 4.21 -6.16 0.23
CA PHE A 13 2.76 -6.16 0.21
C PHE A 13 2.19 -5.60 -1.10
N LEU A 14 2.62 -4.40 -1.49
CA LEU A 14 2.19 -3.76 -2.73
C LEU A 14 2.73 -4.48 -3.96
N GLY A 15 3.94 -5.03 -3.90
CA GLY A 15 4.54 -5.81 -4.97
C GLY A 15 3.76 -7.09 -5.28
N ILE A 16 3.34 -7.84 -4.25
CA ILE A 16 2.56 -9.08 -4.40
C ILE A 16 1.18 -8.77 -4.97
N ILE A 17 0.47 -7.79 -4.41
CA ILE A 17 -0.86 -7.39 -4.92
C ILE A 17 -0.72 -6.85 -6.35
N GLY A 18 0.28 -6.02 -6.60
CA GLY A 18 0.56 -5.46 -7.92
C GLY A 18 0.82 -6.55 -8.97
N MET A 19 1.66 -7.53 -8.65
CA MET A 19 1.90 -8.67 -9.54
C MET A 19 0.61 -9.47 -9.79
N ALA A 20 -0.15 -9.78 -8.74
CA ALA A 20 -1.41 -10.52 -8.88
C ALA A 20 -2.39 -9.77 -9.78
N MET A 21 -2.60 -8.47 -9.59
CA MET A 21 -3.55 -7.68 -10.39
C MET A 21 -3.06 -7.42 -11.83
N SER A 22 -1.75 -7.35 -12.07
CA SER A 22 -1.21 -7.16 -13.42
C SER A 22 -1.23 -8.45 -14.26
N PHE A 23 -0.90 -9.59 -13.65
CA PHE A 23 -0.71 -10.85 -14.37
C PHE A 23 -1.88 -11.84 -14.24
N LEU A 24 -2.72 -11.71 -13.21
CA LEU A 24 -3.90 -12.56 -12.98
C LEU A 24 -5.20 -11.74 -12.82
N PRO A 25 -5.46 -10.71 -13.68
CA PRO A 25 -6.61 -9.83 -13.49
C PRO A 25 -7.95 -10.54 -13.67
N SER A 26 -8.02 -11.53 -14.55
CA SER A 26 -9.26 -12.23 -14.89
C SER A 26 -9.68 -13.16 -13.76
N GLU A 27 -8.71 -13.89 -13.21
CA GLU A 27 -8.88 -14.80 -12.08
C GLU A 27 -9.36 -14.04 -10.84
N ILE A 28 -8.78 -12.87 -10.57
CA ILE A 28 -9.20 -12.00 -9.47
C ILE A 28 -10.62 -11.48 -9.72
N ALA A 29 -10.93 -11.00 -10.93
CA ALA A 29 -12.26 -10.50 -11.25
C ALA A 29 -13.33 -11.58 -11.06
N ILE A 30 -13.11 -12.78 -11.58
CA ILE A 30 -14.02 -13.93 -11.41
C ILE A 30 -14.20 -14.28 -9.94
N TYR A 31 -13.10 -14.40 -9.19
CA TYR A 31 -13.16 -14.75 -7.77
C TYR A 31 -13.91 -13.71 -6.94
N MET A 32 -13.78 -12.42 -7.29
CA MET A 32 -14.46 -11.32 -6.59
C MET A 32 -15.88 -11.07 -7.10
N GLY A 33 -16.38 -11.86 -8.06
CA GLY A 33 -17.71 -11.69 -8.65
C GLY A 33 -17.85 -10.39 -9.45
N ILE A 34 -16.76 -9.86 -9.99
CA ILE A 34 -16.74 -8.67 -10.85
C ILE A 34 -17.05 -9.12 -12.28
N ASP A 35 -17.96 -8.42 -12.96
CA ASP A 35 -18.26 -8.66 -14.37
C ASP A 35 -17.00 -8.55 -15.23
N THR A 36 -16.58 -9.66 -15.82
CA THR A 36 -15.37 -9.74 -16.64
C THR A 36 -15.62 -9.14 -18.01
N ASN A 37 -15.20 -7.89 -18.20
CA ASN A 37 -15.15 -7.23 -19.50
C ASN A 37 -13.78 -6.54 -19.72
N ALA A 38 -13.46 -6.19 -20.97
CA ALA A 38 -12.15 -5.62 -21.32
C ALA A 38 -11.78 -4.37 -20.48
N ILE A 39 -12.78 -3.56 -20.11
CA ILE A 39 -12.57 -2.34 -19.33
C ILE A 39 -12.23 -2.69 -17.87
N SER A 40 -12.97 -3.60 -17.24
CA SER A 40 -12.72 -4.06 -15.86
C SER A 40 -11.32 -4.68 -15.70
N ILE A 41 -10.91 -5.50 -16.68
CA ILE A 41 -9.59 -6.14 -16.71
C ILE A 41 -8.49 -5.09 -16.86
N LEU A 42 -8.68 -4.13 -17.78
CA LEU A 42 -7.74 -3.02 -17.97
C LEU A 42 -7.56 -2.22 -16.68
N PHE A 43 -8.65 -1.88 -15.98
CA PHE A 43 -8.56 -1.15 -14.71
C PHE A 43 -7.81 -1.94 -13.64
N LEU A 44 -8.06 -3.26 -13.51
CA LEU A 44 -7.30 -4.12 -12.59
C LEU A 44 -5.80 -4.08 -12.90
N GLN A 45 -5.42 -4.17 -14.18
CA GLN A 45 -4.01 -4.12 -14.58
C GLN A 45 -3.37 -2.75 -14.33
N LEU A 46 -4.10 -1.65 -14.54
CA LEU A 46 -3.64 -0.29 -14.23
C LEU A 46 -3.48 -0.07 -12.71
N PHE A 47 -4.37 -0.61 -11.88
CA PHE A 47 -4.17 -0.60 -10.43
C PHE A 47 -2.98 -1.48 -10.03
N GLY A 48 -2.81 -2.63 -10.67
CA GLY A 48 -1.64 -3.49 -10.48
C GLY A 48 -0.33 -2.77 -10.76
N SER A 49 -0.24 -2.05 -11.90
CA SER A 49 0.95 -1.29 -12.26
C SER A 49 1.23 -0.13 -11.30
N LEU A 50 0.18 0.52 -10.78
CA LEU A 50 0.31 1.53 -9.72
C LEU A 50 0.90 0.93 -8.44
N PHE A 51 0.39 -0.23 -7.99
CA PHE A 51 0.90 -0.92 -6.79
C PHE A 51 2.34 -1.42 -6.98
N LEU A 52 2.68 -1.94 -8.16
CA LEU A 52 4.07 -2.28 -8.50
C LEU A 52 4.98 -1.06 -8.43
N GLY A 53 4.55 0.08 -8.99
CA GLY A 53 5.28 1.34 -8.94
C GLY A 53 5.57 1.77 -7.50
N PHE A 54 4.55 1.81 -6.64
CA PHE A 54 4.73 2.12 -5.22
C PHE A 54 5.60 1.08 -4.49
N GLY A 55 5.42 -0.21 -4.79
CA GLY A 55 6.22 -1.29 -4.21
C GLY A 55 7.71 -1.13 -4.51
N ILE A 56 8.05 -0.85 -5.77
CA ILE A 56 9.43 -0.59 -6.20
C ILE A 56 9.98 0.69 -5.59
N LEU A 57 9.20 1.78 -5.54
CA LEU A 57 9.61 3.02 -4.85
C LEU A 57 9.96 2.76 -3.38
N ASN A 58 9.12 2.01 -2.67
CA ASN A 58 9.36 1.67 -1.28
C ASN A 58 10.60 0.78 -1.11
N TRP A 59 10.79 -0.19 -2.00
CA TRP A 59 11.98 -1.04 -2.01
C TRP A 59 13.26 -0.24 -2.24
N MET A 60 13.29 0.65 -3.23
CA MET A 60 14.48 1.42 -3.57
C MET A 60 14.81 2.44 -2.48
N ALA A 61 13.81 3.07 -1.87
CA ALA A 61 14.01 4.08 -0.84
C ALA A 61 14.25 3.52 0.58
N LYS A 62 14.18 2.20 0.79
CA LYS A 62 14.22 1.58 2.15
C LYS A 62 15.43 1.94 3.01
N ASN A 63 16.55 2.35 2.41
CA ASN A 63 17.77 2.74 3.12
C ASN A 63 17.90 4.27 3.32
N ASN A 64 16.95 5.05 2.82
CA ASN A 64 16.95 6.51 2.97
C ASN A 64 16.49 6.93 4.38
N LEU A 65 16.81 8.17 4.75
CA LEU A 65 16.25 8.81 5.94
C LEU A 65 14.76 9.17 5.69
N ILE A 66 13.88 8.19 5.92
CA ILE A 66 12.43 8.34 5.73
C ILE A 66 11.85 9.40 6.69
N GLY A 67 10.95 10.25 6.18
CA GLY A 67 10.37 11.38 6.91
C GLY A 67 11.19 12.68 6.86
N GLY A 68 12.46 12.64 6.43
CA GLY A 68 13.28 13.84 6.20
C GLY A 68 12.85 14.60 4.94
N ILE A 69 13.37 15.82 4.74
CA ILE A 69 12.98 16.73 3.65
C ILE A 69 12.92 16.01 2.29
N TYR A 70 13.93 15.20 1.97
CA TYR A 70 13.99 14.46 0.71
C TYR A 70 13.03 13.26 0.60
N SER A 71 12.75 12.56 1.71
CA SER A 71 11.85 11.38 1.73
C SER A 71 10.44 11.71 2.22
N ARG A 72 10.15 12.98 2.51
CA ARG A 72 8.84 13.45 2.97
C ARG A 72 7.76 13.30 1.90
N PRO A 73 7.99 13.62 0.61
CA PRO A 73 7.00 13.35 -0.44
C PRO A 73 6.62 11.87 -0.52
N LEU A 74 7.58 10.96 -0.40
CA LEU A 74 7.33 9.51 -0.39
C LEU A 74 6.53 9.06 0.85
N THR A 75 6.79 9.67 2.01
CA THR A 75 6.03 9.42 3.24
C THR A 75 4.57 9.85 3.06
N ILE A 76 4.34 11.03 2.50
CA ILE A 76 2.99 11.55 2.23
C ILE A 76 2.28 10.68 1.19
N ALA A 77 2.97 10.27 0.13
CA ALA A 77 2.40 9.41 -0.91
C ALA A 77 1.91 8.08 -0.33
N ASN A 78 2.72 7.41 0.49
CA ASN A 78 2.32 6.19 1.19
C ASN A 78 1.20 6.43 2.20
N LEU A 79 1.25 7.53 2.96
CA LEU A 79 0.18 7.90 3.87
C LEU A 79 -1.14 8.11 3.14
N MET A 80 -1.14 8.79 1.99
CA MET A 80 -2.35 8.99 1.19
C MET A 80 -2.85 7.67 0.61
N HIS A 81 -1.96 6.83 0.07
CA HIS A 81 -2.33 5.53 -0.47
C HIS A 81 -2.97 4.63 0.61
N PHE A 82 -2.27 4.40 1.72
CA PHE A 82 -2.76 3.51 2.78
C PHE A 82 -3.90 4.13 3.57
N GLY A 83 -3.87 5.44 3.83
CA GLY A 83 -4.90 6.14 4.59
C GLY A 83 -6.23 6.22 3.85
N THR A 84 -6.22 6.68 2.59
CA THR A 84 -7.46 6.72 1.78
C THR A 84 -7.97 5.31 1.47
N GLY A 85 -7.06 4.36 1.22
CA GLY A 85 -7.38 2.94 1.05
C GLY A 85 -8.02 2.32 2.29
N ALA A 86 -7.49 2.58 3.49
CA ALA A 86 -8.06 2.11 4.74
C ALA A 86 -9.49 2.61 4.96
N ILE A 87 -9.75 3.90 4.69
CA ILE A 87 -11.08 4.49 4.81
C ILE A 87 -12.06 3.84 3.81
N ALA A 88 -11.64 3.62 2.56
CA ALA A 88 -12.47 2.98 1.56
C ALA A 88 -12.80 1.52 1.93
N LEU A 89 -11.79 0.77 2.35
CA LEU A 89 -11.94 -0.63 2.78
C LEU A 89 -12.82 -0.74 4.03
N PHE A 90 -12.64 0.13 5.02
CA PHE A 90 -13.48 0.15 6.22
C PHE A 90 -14.95 0.41 5.89
N LYS A 91 -15.24 1.37 5.00
CA LYS A 91 -16.62 1.63 4.55
C LYS A 91 -17.25 0.42 3.86
N LEU A 92 -16.46 -0.34 3.10
CA LEU A 92 -16.93 -1.56 2.43
C LEU A 92 -17.12 -2.70 3.43
N ALA A 93 -16.20 -2.88 4.38
CA ALA A 93 -16.25 -3.93 5.39
C ALA A 93 -17.56 -3.90 6.19
N ILE A 94 -18.11 -2.71 6.47
CA ILE A 94 -19.38 -2.56 7.21
C ILE A 94 -20.59 -3.07 6.40
N LYS A 95 -20.49 -3.10 5.06
CA LYS A 95 -21.63 -3.41 4.17
C LYS A 95 -21.56 -4.79 3.53
N ILE A 96 -20.35 -5.29 3.30
CA ILE A 96 -20.13 -6.48 2.49
C ILE A 96 -20.38 -7.75 3.31
N GLN A 97 -21.10 -8.72 2.71
CA GLN A 97 -21.32 -10.04 3.32
C GLN A 97 -20.43 -11.12 2.67
N THR A 98 -20.19 -11.01 1.36
CA THR A 98 -19.30 -11.90 0.62
C THR A 98 -17.84 -11.47 0.77
N HIS A 99 -16.93 -12.44 0.86
CA HIS A 99 -15.48 -12.21 1.03
C HIS A 99 -15.11 -11.28 2.20
N PHE A 100 -15.97 -11.19 3.23
CA PHE A 100 -15.80 -10.29 4.36
C PHE A 100 -14.43 -10.44 5.04
N GLU A 101 -13.95 -11.67 5.21
CA GLU A 101 -12.65 -11.96 5.83
C GLU A 101 -11.48 -11.31 5.08
N ILE A 102 -11.50 -11.35 3.74
CA ILE A 102 -10.46 -10.75 2.90
C ILE A 102 -10.50 -9.23 3.04
N ILE A 103 -11.69 -8.63 2.95
CA ILE A 103 -11.86 -7.18 3.10
C ILE A 103 -11.45 -6.72 4.50
N LEU A 104 -11.78 -7.48 5.54
CA LEU A 104 -11.37 -7.18 6.91
C LEU A 104 -9.86 -7.26 7.08
N ALA A 105 -9.23 -8.32 6.56
CA ALA A 105 -7.77 -8.48 6.61
C ALA A 105 -7.05 -7.33 5.89
N LEU A 106 -7.51 -6.95 4.70
CA LEU A 106 -6.98 -5.79 3.98
C LEU A 106 -7.21 -4.50 4.76
N THR A 107 -8.40 -4.30 5.35
CA THR A 107 -8.72 -3.10 6.16
C THR A 107 -7.75 -2.95 7.32
N LEU A 108 -7.50 -4.02 8.07
CA LEU A 108 -6.58 -4.01 9.20
C LEU A 108 -5.16 -3.70 8.74
N LEU A 109 -4.69 -4.37 7.68
CA LEU A 109 -3.34 -4.19 7.17
C LEU A 109 -3.10 -2.77 6.61
N TYR A 110 -4.04 -2.25 5.82
CA TYR A 110 -4.01 -0.86 5.35
C TYR A 110 -4.03 0.13 6.51
N SER A 111 -4.85 -0.12 7.54
CA SER A 111 -4.92 0.76 8.72
C SER A 111 -3.61 0.78 9.51
N ILE A 112 -2.95 -0.38 9.68
CA ILE A 112 -1.64 -0.45 10.33
C ILE A 112 -0.61 0.36 9.55
N PHE A 113 -0.50 0.17 8.23
CA PHE A 113 0.41 0.95 7.41
C PHE A 113 0.10 2.45 7.46
N ALA A 114 -1.18 2.83 7.37
CA ALA A 114 -1.62 4.21 7.45
C ALA A 114 -1.19 4.87 8.76
N LEU A 115 -1.41 4.20 9.90
CA LEU A 115 -1.01 4.71 11.21
C LEU A 115 0.52 4.83 11.33
N CYS A 116 1.27 3.86 10.81
CA CYS A 116 2.73 3.93 10.79
C CYS A 116 3.24 5.11 9.94
N PHE A 117 2.70 5.33 8.75
CA PHE A 117 3.11 6.46 7.90
C PHE A 117 2.61 7.81 8.44
N ALA A 118 1.45 7.85 9.11
CA ALA A 118 0.96 9.04 9.80
C ALA A 118 1.91 9.42 10.95
N TYR A 119 2.37 8.42 11.71
CA TYR A 119 3.36 8.63 12.75
C TYR A 119 4.66 9.21 12.17
N ILE A 120 5.23 8.61 11.12
CA ILE A 120 6.43 9.16 10.45
C ILE A 120 6.19 10.59 10.00
N PHE A 121 5.03 10.89 9.41
CA PHE A 121 4.74 12.20 8.86
C PHE A 121 4.72 13.30 9.94
N ILE A 122 4.26 12.98 11.15
CA ILE A 122 4.15 13.91 12.27
C ILE A 122 5.47 13.98 13.06
N THR A 123 6.25 12.91 13.11
CA THR A 123 7.54 12.90 13.82
C THR A 123 8.68 13.37 12.93
N ASN A 124 9.50 14.30 13.42
CA ASN A 124 10.74 14.65 12.74
C ASN A 124 11.75 13.48 12.86
N PRO A 125 12.47 13.12 11.79
CA PRO A 125 13.51 12.12 11.88
C PRO A 125 14.63 12.60 12.80
N SER A 126 15.00 11.79 13.79
CA SER A 126 16.18 12.05 14.62
C SER A 126 17.44 11.98 13.76
N LYS A 127 18.33 12.96 13.86
CA LYS A 127 19.67 12.90 13.24
C LYS A 127 20.35 11.60 13.68
N ILE A 128 20.82 10.81 12.73
CA ILE A 128 21.77 9.73 13.02
C ILE A 128 23.09 10.44 13.34
N ASN A 129 23.41 10.55 14.64
CA ASN A 129 24.75 10.94 15.07
C ASN A 129 25.69 9.76 14.80
N ASN A 130 26.21 9.63 13.58
CA ASN A 130 27.43 8.86 13.35
C ASN A 130 28.56 9.85 13.09
N PRO A 131 29.66 9.82 13.87
CA PRO A 131 30.87 10.50 13.49
C PRO A 131 31.41 9.82 12.23
N ILE A 132 31.78 10.63 11.25
CA ILE A 132 32.53 10.22 10.06
C ILE A 132 33.97 9.96 10.50
#